data_AF-W7BRL3-F1
#
_entry.id   AF-W7BRL3-F1
#
_cell.length_a   1.000
_cell.length_b   1.000
_cell.length_c   1.000
_cell.angle_alpha   90.00
_cell.angle_beta   90.00
_cell.angle_gamma   90.00
#
_symmetry.space_group_name_H-M   'P 1'
#
loop_
_entity.id
_entity.type
_entity.pdbx_description
1 polymer ?
#
loop_
_entity_poly.entity_id
_entity_poly.type
_entity_poly.pdbx_seq_one_letter_code
_entity_poly.pdbx_strand_id
1 'polypeptide(L)'
;MTFNRLDVLDDALKWEIGTISAASGSLVSATNRIRSQMILLESGTIIDLINFEKFQMTILIYDMEGQYINTTGWIRERYQAESTRYYAIVLANTNNSSLVGLVNDVSAQLQLVTPDKLELSICESRLDAQKKTRLYNEF
;
A
#
# COMPACT_ATOMS: atom_id res chain seq x y z
N MET A 1 13.29 -25.74 3.02
CA MET A 1 13.04 -24.60 3.90
C MET A 1 12.60 -23.46 3.00
N THR A 2 11.30 -23.20 2.97
CA THR A 2 10.67 -22.24 2.06
C THR A 2 10.76 -20.87 2.73
N PHE A 3 11.34 -19.88 2.06
CA PHE A 3 11.47 -18.53 2.60
C PHE A 3 10.07 -17.93 2.79
N ASN A 4 9.77 -17.56 4.04
CA ASN A 4 8.47 -17.03 4.42
C ASN A 4 8.28 -15.61 3.90
N ARG A 5 7.07 -15.40 3.41
CA ARG A 5 6.49 -14.16 2.91
C ARG A 5 6.37 -13.15 4.06
N LEU A 6 7.19 -12.11 4.05
CA LEU A 6 6.90 -10.76 4.60
C LEU A 6 6.85 -10.55 6.14
N ASP A 7 7.87 -10.93 6.90
CA ASP A 7 7.94 -10.67 8.36
C ASP A 7 8.36 -9.23 8.77
N VAL A 8 7.91 -8.19 8.06
CA VAL A 8 8.04 -6.77 8.52
C VAL A 8 6.67 -6.08 8.65
N LEU A 9 5.57 -6.82 8.51
CA LEU A 9 4.20 -6.31 8.68
C LEU A 9 3.32 -7.28 9.49
N ASP A 10 3.88 -7.91 10.53
CA ASP A 10 3.17 -8.96 11.30
C ASP A 10 2.12 -8.41 12.30
N ASP A 11 1.88 -7.10 12.31
CA ASP A 11 0.55 -6.58 12.63
C ASP A 11 -0.11 -6.30 11.27
N ALA A 12 -0.82 -7.30 10.74
CA ALA A 12 -1.55 -7.17 9.49
C ALA A 12 -2.29 -5.84 9.49
N LEU A 13 -2.04 -5.00 8.48
CA LEU A 13 -2.56 -3.64 8.41
C LEU A 13 -4.03 -3.63 8.85
N LYS A 14 -4.34 -2.99 9.98
CA LYS A 14 -5.70 -3.04 10.53
C LYS A 14 -6.60 -2.12 9.71
N TRP A 15 -7.62 -2.71 9.11
CA TRP A 15 -8.61 -2.03 8.29
C TRP A 15 -9.95 -1.94 8.99
N GLU A 16 -10.58 -0.79 8.89
CA GLU A 16 -11.87 -0.51 9.52
C GLU A 16 -12.80 0.18 8.53
N ILE A 17 -14.12 -0.06 8.66
CA ILE A 17 -15.13 0.68 7.92
C ILE A 17 -15.08 2.15 8.33
N GLY A 18 -15.03 3.04 7.34
CA GLY A 18 -14.95 4.47 7.56
C GLY A 18 -13.99 5.17 6.61
N THR A 19 -13.85 6.46 6.83
CA THR A 19 -12.99 7.35 6.05
C THR A 19 -12.31 8.35 6.97
N ILE A 20 -11.46 9.18 6.39
CA ILE A 20 -10.78 10.26 7.09
C ILE A 20 -11.04 11.55 6.32
N SER A 21 -11.39 12.61 7.05
CA SER A 21 -11.69 13.91 6.48
C SER A 21 -10.42 14.54 5.90
N ALA A 22 -10.43 14.81 4.59
CA ALA A 22 -9.38 15.54 3.90
C ALA A 22 -9.18 16.98 4.43
N ALA A 23 -10.14 17.54 5.16
CA ALA A 23 -10.03 18.89 5.71
C ALA A 23 -9.29 18.94 7.06
N SER A 24 -9.20 17.82 7.78
CA SER A 24 -8.80 17.83 9.20
C SER A 24 -8.06 16.58 9.67
N GLY A 25 -7.93 15.55 8.84
CA GLY A 25 -7.38 14.25 9.27
C GLY A 25 -8.25 13.50 10.28
N SER A 26 -9.47 13.98 10.56
CA SER A 26 -10.38 13.38 11.54
C SER A 26 -11.14 12.18 10.99
N LEU A 27 -11.41 11.18 11.82
CA LEU A 27 -12.17 9.99 11.45
C LEU A 27 -13.64 10.34 11.17
N VAL A 28 -14.19 9.79 10.08
CA VAL A 28 -15.57 10.01 9.67
C VAL A 28 -16.22 8.67 9.31
N SER A 29 -17.48 8.49 9.70
CA SER A 29 -18.25 7.29 9.33
C SER A 29 -18.55 7.28 7.84
N ALA A 30 -18.25 6.15 7.18
CA ALA A 30 -18.57 5.91 5.78
C ALA A 30 -18.68 4.40 5.55
N THR A 31 -19.79 3.91 5.01
CA THR A 31 -20.02 2.46 4.81
C THR A 31 -19.43 1.94 3.50
N ASN A 32 -19.20 2.84 2.55
CA ASN A 32 -18.65 2.62 1.20
C ASN A 32 -17.11 2.74 1.15
N ARG A 33 -16.46 2.90 2.30
CA ARG A 33 -15.02 3.13 2.41
C ARG A 33 -14.46 2.29 3.55
N ILE A 34 -13.22 1.89 3.39
CA ILE A 34 -12.41 1.35 4.48
C ILE A 34 -11.17 2.21 4.63
N ARG A 35 -10.64 2.29 5.84
CA ARG A 35 -9.42 3.01 6.16
C ARG A 35 -8.46 2.12 6.92
N SER A 36 -7.17 2.35 6.72
CA SER A 36 -6.13 1.80 7.57
C SER A 36 -6.02 2.59 8.87
N GLN A 37 -5.33 2.01 9.84
CA GLN A 37 -4.66 2.78 10.89
C GLN A 37 -3.49 3.59 10.30
N MET A 38 -2.96 4.54 11.07
CA MET A 38 -1.74 5.24 10.68
C MET A 38 -0.55 4.27 10.70
N ILE A 39 0.25 4.32 9.63
CA ILE A 39 1.43 3.48 9.44
C ILE A 39 2.63 4.34 9.09
N LEU A 40 3.79 4.00 9.64
CA LEU A 40 5.05 4.60 9.25
C LEU A 40 5.50 3.95 7.94
N LEU A 41 5.65 4.76 6.89
CA LEU A 41 6.22 4.29 5.63
C LEU A 41 7.55 4.98 5.39
N GLU A 42 8.51 4.23 4.86
CA GLU A 42 9.80 4.75 4.44
C GLU A 42 9.69 5.49 3.10
N SER A 43 10.55 6.48 2.90
CA SER A 43 10.71 7.17 1.62
C SER A 43 10.93 6.15 0.50
N GLY A 44 10.23 6.33 -0.62
CA GLY A 44 10.29 5.45 -1.78
C GLY A 44 9.35 4.24 -1.71
N THR A 45 8.69 3.99 -0.56
CA THR A 45 7.67 2.93 -0.46
C THR A 45 6.56 3.14 -1.48
N ILE A 46 6.22 2.09 -2.20
CA ILE A 46 5.17 2.10 -3.21
C ILE A 46 3.88 1.56 -2.60
N ILE A 47 2.79 2.29 -2.84
CA ILE A 47 1.43 1.93 -2.51
C ILE A 47 0.68 1.72 -3.82
N ASP A 48 0.15 0.51 -4.02
CA ASP A 48 -0.43 0.11 -5.29
C ASP A 48 -1.81 -0.54 -5.14
N LEU A 49 -2.68 -0.28 -6.11
CA LEU A 49 -4.00 -0.91 -6.21
C LEU A 49 -3.95 -2.04 -7.23
N ILE A 50 -4.25 -3.25 -6.76
CA ILE A 50 -4.34 -4.43 -7.63
C ILE A 50 -5.53 -4.30 -8.60
N ASN A 51 -6.64 -3.71 -8.14
CA ASN A 51 -7.86 -3.55 -8.93
C ASN A 51 -8.30 -2.08 -9.02
N PHE A 52 -7.55 -1.30 -9.79
CA PHE A 52 -7.79 0.13 -10.00
C PHE A 52 -9.08 0.47 -10.78
N GLU A 53 -9.72 -0.51 -11.43
CA GLU A 53 -10.99 -0.29 -12.13
C GLU A 53 -12.17 -0.19 -11.14
N LYS A 54 -12.15 -1.01 -10.10
CA LYS A 54 -13.23 -1.09 -9.10
C LYS A 54 -12.95 -0.26 -7.86
N PHE A 55 -11.69 0.04 -7.59
CA PHE A 55 -11.30 0.76 -6.39
C PHE A 55 -10.50 2.00 -6.71
N GLN A 56 -10.58 2.94 -5.79
CA GLN A 56 -9.76 4.13 -5.74
C GLN A 56 -9.26 4.28 -4.31
N MET A 57 -8.10 4.92 -4.17
CA MET A 57 -7.50 5.19 -2.88
C MET A 57 -7.29 6.68 -2.67
N THR A 58 -7.25 7.08 -1.42
CA THR A 58 -6.69 8.37 -1.03
C THR A 58 -5.72 8.16 0.11
N ILE A 59 -4.64 8.91 0.08
CA ILE A 59 -3.55 8.78 1.05
C ILE A 59 -3.53 10.07 1.83
N LEU A 60 -3.59 9.93 3.14
CA LEU A 60 -3.46 11.01 4.09
C LEU A 60 -2.06 10.98 4.65
N ILE A 61 -1.44 12.15 4.67
CA ILE A 61 -0.04 12.34 4.99
C ILE A 61 0.01 13.11 6.31
N TYR A 62 0.76 12.56 7.25
CA TYR A 62 0.97 13.12 8.58
C TYR A 62 2.46 13.38 8.79
N ASP A 63 2.81 14.29 9.69
CA ASP A 63 4.20 14.45 10.13
C ASP A 63 4.61 13.32 11.08
N MET A 64 5.85 13.37 11.58
CA MET A 64 6.39 12.40 12.54
C MET A 64 5.77 12.50 13.93
N GLU A 65 5.00 13.56 14.21
CA GLU A 65 4.29 13.80 15.47
C GLU A 65 2.81 13.38 15.36
N GLY A 66 2.38 12.93 14.18
CA GLY A 66 1.02 12.47 13.89
C GLY A 66 0.05 13.61 13.51
N GLN A 67 0.53 14.82 13.22
CA GLN A 67 -0.32 15.93 12.76
C GLN A 67 -0.61 15.78 11.26
N TYR A 68 -1.87 16.02 10.89
CA TYR A 68 -2.30 15.99 9.50
C TYR A 68 -1.63 17.12 8.68
N ILE A 69 -1.03 16.77 7.55
CA ILE A 69 -0.38 17.72 6.64
C ILE A 69 -1.23 17.91 5.39
N ASN A 70 -1.50 16.80 4.67
CA ASN A 70 -2.09 16.86 3.34
C ASN A 70 -2.73 15.53 2.93
N THR A 71 -3.43 15.52 1.80
CA THR A 71 -3.92 14.32 1.13
C THR A 71 -3.66 14.36 -0.36
N THR A 72 -3.55 13.19 -0.98
CA THR A 72 -3.42 13.04 -2.44
C THR A 72 -4.71 13.32 -3.20
N GLY A 73 -5.85 13.43 -2.51
CA GLY A 73 -7.15 13.27 -3.16
C GLY A 73 -7.38 11.82 -3.61
N TRP A 74 -8.46 11.58 -4.35
CA TRP A 74 -8.78 10.24 -4.87
C TRP A 74 -7.97 9.94 -6.12
N ILE A 75 -7.15 8.90 -6.02
CA ILE A 75 -6.27 8.42 -7.07
C ILE A 75 -6.55 6.94 -7.36
N ARG A 76 -6.26 6.52 -8.58
CA ARG A 76 -6.33 5.10 -9.02
C ARG A 76 -4.98 4.55 -9.43
N GLU A 77 -3.99 5.42 -9.51
CA GLU A 77 -2.61 5.10 -9.86
C GLU A 77 -1.79 4.79 -8.63
N ARG A 78 -0.63 4.17 -8.87
CA ARG A 78 0.43 3.97 -7.88
C ARG A 78 0.80 5.29 -7.21
N TYR A 79 1.00 5.23 -5.90
CA TYR A 79 1.61 6.31 -5.13
C TYR A 79 2.98 5.87 -4.60
N GLN A 80 3.94 6.80 -4.62
CA GLN A 80 5.24 6.61 -3.99
C GLN A 80 5.36 7.57 -2.81
N ALA A 81 5.67 7.03 -1.63
CA ALA A 81 5.92 7.83 -0.43
C ALA A 81 7.14 8.73 -0.66
N GLU A 82 6.94 10.05 -0.62
CA GLU A 82 7.99 11.02 -0.94
C GLU A 82 9.04 11.16 0.19
N SER A 83 8.69 10.73 1.40
CA SER A 83 9.57 10.78 2.57
C SER A 83 9.10 9.83 3.66
N THR A 84 9.98 9.53 4.60
CA THR A 84 9.68 8.70 5.76
C THR A 84 8.80 9.47 6.74
N ARG A 85 7.53 9.06 6.89
CA ARG A 85 6.53 9.70 7.75
C ARG A 85 5.31 8.80 7.97
N TYR A 86 4.34 9.28 8.74
CA TYR A 86 3.08 8.57 8.95
C TYR A 86 2.11 8.80 7.79
N TYR A 87 1.45 7.73 7.37
CA TYR A 87 0.43 7.73 6.33
C TYR A 87 -0.81 6.97 6.82
N ALA A 88 -1.99 7.38 6.34
CA ALA A 88 -3.19 6.56 6.43
C ALA A 88 -3.80 6.41 5.03
N ILE A 89 -4.34 5.24 4.74
CA ILE A 89 -4.83 4.89 3.41
C ILE A 89 -6.33 4.65 3.53
N VAL A 90 -7.10 5.27 2.65
CA VAL A 90 -8.54 5.03 2.54
C VAL A 90 -8.83 4.44 1.19
N LEU A 91 -9.54 3.31 1.16
CA LEU A 91 -10.04 2.68 -0.05
C LEU A 91 -11.54 2.92 -0.18
N ALA A 92 -11.99 3.15 -1.41
CA ALA A 92 -13.40 3.30 -1.75
C ALA A 92 -13.74 2.49 -3.00
N ASN A 93 -14.96 1.98 -3.04
CA ASN A 93 -15.51 1.45 -4.29
C ASN A 93 -15.88 2.61 -5.22
N THR A 94 -15.52 2.50 -6.50
CA THR A 94 -15.81 3.54 -7.50
C THR A 94 -17.31 3.67 -7.77
N ASN A 95 -18.08 2.61 -7.55
CA ASN A 95 -19.54 2.62 -7.68
C ASN A 95 -20.28 3.05 -6.41
N ASN A 96 -19.56 3.47 -5.35
CA ASN A 96 -20.13 3.93 -4.09
C ASN A 96 -20.95 2.88 -3.29
N SER A 97 -20.84 1.60 -3.63
CA SER A 97 -21.49 0.51 -2.90
C SER A 97 -20.92 0.34 -1.49
N SER A 98 -21.76 -0.14 -0.58
CA SER A 98 -21.34 -0.51 0.78
C SER A 98 -20.24 -1.58 0.75
N LEU A 99 -19.27 -1.42 1.65
CA LEU A 99 -18.16 -2.35 1.87
C LEU A 99 -18.27 -3.07 3.23
N VAL A 100 -19.37 -2.87 3.96
CA VAL A 100 -19.63 -3.55 5.24
C VAL A 100 -19.60 -5.07 5.01
N GLY A 101 -18.76 -5.77 5.77
CA GLY A 101 -18.55 -7.22 5.63
C GLY A 101 -17.53 -7.62 4.55
N LEU A 102 -17.00 -6.68 3.77
CA LEU A 102 -16.03 -6.92 2.70
C LEU A 102 -14.63 -6.35 3.01
N VAL A 103 -14.38 -5.96 4.26
CA VAL A 103 -13.13 -5.28 4.67
C VAL A 103 -11.90 -6.08 4.27
N ASN A 104 -11.90 -7.40 4.54
CA ASN A 104 -10.77 -8.27 4.22
C ASN A 104 -10.54 -8.38 2.70
N ASP A 105 -11.61 -8.56 1.92
CA ASP A 105 -11.53 -8.70 0.46
C ASP A 105 -11.02 -7.41 -0.22
N VAL A 106 -11.48 -6.26 0.28
CA VAL A 106 -11.07 -4.94 -0.23
C VAL A 106 -9.64 -4.61 0.21
N SER A 107 -9.26 -4.94 1.45
CA SER A 107 -7.89 -4.72 1.94
C SER A 107 -6.85 -5.49 1.13
N ALA A 108 -7.21 -6.67 0.64
CA ALA A 108 -6.36 -7.49 -0.23
C ALA A 108 -6.12 -6.85 -1.62
N GLN A 109 -6.84 -5.79 -1.98
CA GLN A 109 -6.62 -5.04 -3.22
C GLN A 109 -5.51 -4.00 -3.11
N LEU A 110 -4.92 -3.82 -1.93
CA LEU A 110 -3.78 -2.93 -1.73
C LEU A 110 -2.49 -3.73 -1.56
N GLN A 111 -1.44 -3.29 -2.22
CA GLN A 111 -0.09 -3.81 -2.04
C GLN A 111 0.86 -2.70 -1.60
N LEU A 112 1.69 -2.99 -0.60
CA LEU A 112 2.81 -2.15 -0.17
C LEU A 112 4.12 -2.81 -0.60
N VAL A 113 4.98 -2.07 -1.30
CA VAL A 113 6.31 -2.53 -1.72
C VAL A 113 7.35 -1.56 -1.17
N THR A 114 8.13 -2.02 -0.20
CA THR A 114 9.20 -1.21 0.41
C THR A 114 10.43 -1.15 -0.50
N PRO A 115 11.25 -0.09 -0.42
CA PRO A 115 12.47 0.05 -1.23
C PRO A 115 13.41 -1.14 -1.10
N ASP A 116 13.64 -1.63 0.11
CA ASP A 116 14.52 -2.79 0.36
C ASP A 116 14.04 -4.07 -0.35
N LYS A 117 12.73 -4.23 -0.53
CA LYS A 117 12.15 -5.37 -1.27
C LYS A 117 12.26 -5.20 -2.79
N LEU A 118 12.31 -3.96 -3.30
CA LEU A 118 12.59 -3.69 -4.71
C LEU A 118 14.03 -4.08 -5.07
N GLU A 119 15.00 -3.76 -4.20
CA GLU A 119 16.40 -4.11 -4.45
C GLU A 119 16.63 -5.62 -4.46
N LEU A 120 16.00 -6.36 -3.52
CA LEU A 120 16.07 -7.82 -3.48
C LEU A 120 15.51 -8.47 -4.75
N SER A 121 14.38 -8.00 -5.26
CA SER A 121 13.78 -8.51 -6.51
C SER A 121 14.67 -8.25 -7.75
N ILE A 122 15.35 -7.09 -7.79
CA ILE A 122 16.30 -6.76 -8.86
C ILE A 122 17.56 -7.64 -8.76
N CYS A 123 18.04 -7.92 -7.55
CA CYS A 123 19.18 -8.80 -7.35
C CYS A 123 18.89 -10.25 -7.76
N GLU A 124 17.72 -10.79 -7.43
CA GLU A 124 17.32 -12.16 -7.82
C GLU A 124 17.19 -12.32 -9.34
N SER A 125 16.53 -11.37 -10.01
CA SER A 125 16.39 -11.39 -11.47
C SER A 125 17.74 -11.27 -12.20
N ARG A 126 18.69 -10.50 -11.66
CA ARG A 126 20.06 -10.40 -12.20
C ARG A 126 20.86 -11.68 -12.00
N LEU A 127 20.69 -12.36 -10.87
CA LEU A 127 21.36 -13.63 -10.59
C LEU A 127 20.86 -14.74 -11.53
N ASP A 128 19.56 -14.79 -11.82
CA ASP A 128 18.97 -15.76 -12.74
C ASP A 128 19.37 -15.50 -14.20
N ALA A 129 19.45 -14.22 -14.61
CA ALA A 129 19.97 -13.85 -15.92
C ALA A 129 21.44 -14.30 -16.10
N GLN A 130 22.29 -14.11 -15.09
CA GLN A 130 23.70 -14.52 -15.14
C GLN A 130 23.87 -16.04 -15.19
N LYS A 131 23.08 -16.81 -14.43
CA LYS A 131 23.09 -18.28 -14.49
C LYS A 131 22.70 -18.80 -15.87
N LYS A 132 21.71 -18.17 -16.51
CA LYS A 132 21.24 -18.55 -17.85
C LYS A 132 22.28 -18.26 -18.95
N THR A 133 23.02 -17.16 -18.84
CA THR A 133 24.14 -16.85 -19.76
C THR A 133 25.32 -17.81 -19.59
N ARG A 134 25.60 -18.25 -18.36
CA ARG A 134 26.70 -19.18 -18.09
C ARG A 134 26.46 -20.58 -18.64
N LEU A 135 25.21 -21.06 -18.57
CA LEU A 135 24.79 -22.34 -19.18
C LEU A 135 24.83 -22.34 -20.72
N TYR A 136 24.78 -21.17 -21.36
CA TYR A 136 24.83 -21.05 -22.83
C TYR A 136 26.25 -21.02 -23.40
N ASN A 137 27.26 -20.78 -22.56
CA ASN A 137 28.67 -20.73 -22.96
C ASN A 137 29.43 -22.05 -22.67
N GLU A 138 28.72 -23.09 -22.21
CA GLU A 138 29.26 -24.43 -21.93
C GLU A 138 28.81 -25.48 -22.97
N PHE A 139 28.28 -25.05 -24.11
CA PHE A 139 28.05 -25.84 -25.33
C PHE A 139 28.77 -25.21 -26.52
#